data_AF-H3GZD9-F1
#
_entry.id   AF-H3GZD9-F1
#
_cell.length_a   1.000
_cell.length_b   1.000
_cell.length_c   1.000
_cell.angle_alpha   90.00
_cell.angle_beta   90.00
_cell.angle_gamma   90.00
#
_symmetry.space_group_name_H-M   'P 1'
#
loop_
_entity.id
_entity.type
_entity.pdbx_description
1 polymer ?
#
loop_
_entity_poly.entity_id
_entity_poly.type
_entity_poly.pdbx_seq_one_letter_code
_entity_poly.pdbx_strand_id
1 'polypeptide(L)'
;MLRWVSRAIASLLVFSDVAFARDESRTLFLSTYSEDLACSDIVYARIDNVRCTDTSVCTIHNESDGSFHDTEMTACILDREEFLSSAFNGAAYLTVELYPADCLGKSYNTRSFLADGKCHPYALNSHFKVVQDKDGTTSVFSADSGCESNNWYEEWSADSDTEVNTEACLSDGSRTWKSFFVAGAAAADKSAGTTDSTSNASATAAPVTTAPPVSTTATPITNSTTLASSSRQSSHSFAVSAAALFVSMILLGTMVP
;
A
#
# COMPACT_ATOMS: atom_id res chain seq x y z
N MET A 1 13.70 73.46 -15.20
CA MET A 1 14.37 72.22 -15.64
C MET A 1 15.05 71.58 -14.44
N LEU A 2 14.39 70.64 -13.76
CA LEU A 2 14.94 69.92 -12.60
C LEU A 2 15.08 68.45 -13.00
N ARG A 3 16.32 67.96 -13.12
CA ARG A 3 16.59 66.54 -13.41
C ARG A 3 16.77 65.78 -12.10
N TRP A 4 15.83 64.89 -11.80
CA TRP A 4 15.94 63.89 -10.75
C TRP A 4 16.84 62.74 -11.24
N VAL A 5 17.90 62.43 -10.49
CA VAL A 5 18.76 61.27 -10.72
C VAL A 5 18.42 60.26 -9.63
N SER A 6 17.59 59.27 -9.95
CA SER A 6 17.34 58.12 -9.08
C SER A 6 18.50 57.13 -9.20
N ARG A 7 19.26 56.96 -8.12
CA ARG A 7 20.23 55.88 -7.97
C ARG A 7 19.51 54.67 -7.38
N ALA A 8 19.43 53.58 -8.14
CA ALA A 8 18.99 52.29 -7.64
C ALA A 8 20.13 51.64 -6.84
N ILE A 9 19.88 51.36 -5.56
CA ILE A 9 20.77 50.58 -4.70
C ILE A 9 20.34 49.12 -4.84
N ALA A 10 21.15 48.32 -5.54
CA ALA A 10 20.98 46.88 -5.62
C ALA A 10 21.55 46.25 -4.34
N SER A 11 20.68 45.89 -3.39
CA SER A 11 21.07 45.09 -2.22
C SER A 11 21.23 43.63 -2.65
N LEU A 12 22.48 43.17 -2.66
CA LEU A 12 22.83 41.77 -2.88
C LEU A 12 22.62 41.00 -1.56
N LEU A 13 21.50 40.29 -1.46
CA LEU A 13 21.27 39.34 -0.36
C LEU A 13 22.04 38.05 -0.67
N VAL A 14 23.13 37.83 0.08
CA VAL A 14 23.85 36.55 0.10
C VAL A 14 23.07 35.63 1.03
N PHE A 15 22.31 34.70 0.45
CA PHE A 15 21.73 33.58 1.19
C PHE A 15 22.85 32.57 1.42
N SER A 16 23.36 32.51 2.64
CA SER A 16 24.24 31.43 3.06
C SER A 16 23.39 30.17 3.19
N ASP A 17 23.50 29.26 2.22
CA ASP A 17 22.93 27.92 2.32
C ASP A 17 23.57 27.20 3.52
N VAL A 18 22.82 27.12 4.62
CA VAL A 18 23.17 26.26 5.74
C VAL A 18 22.91 24.83 5.28
N ALA A 19 23.95 24.19 4.75
CA ALA A 19 23.95 22.76 4.50
C ALA A 19 23.86 22.04 5.85
N PHE A 20 22.63 21.68 6.25
CA PHE A 20 22.42 20.72 7.32
C PHE A 20 23.02 19.39 6.85
N ALA A 21 24.11 18.96 7.49
CA ALA A 21 24.59 17.59 7.34
C ALA A 21 23.46 16.65 7.78
N ARG A 22 22.73 16.07 6.81
CA ARG A 22 21.78 14.99 7.07
C ARG A 22 22.57 13.88 7.78
N ASP A 23 22.07 13.43 8.93
CA ASP A 23 22.58 12.23 9.61
C ASP A 23 22.30 11.03 8.68
N GLU A 24 23.24 10.72 7.78
CA GLU A 24 23.14 9.69 6.74
C GLU A 24 23.07 8.24 7.30
N SER A 25 22.89 8.05 8.62
CA SER A 25 23.10 6.75 9.25
C SER A 25 21.85 6.08 9.83
N ARG A 26 20.65 6.67 9.66
CA ARG A 26 19.40 6.08 10.17
C ARG A 26 18.51 5.60 9.05
N THR A 27 18.74 4.36 8.64
CA THR A 27 17.79 3.59 7.83
C THR A 27 16.57 3.22 8.66
N LEU A 28 15.40 3.31 8.04
CA LEU A 28 14.11 2.86 8.58
C LEU A 28 13.86 1.41 8.16
N PHE A 29 13.22 0.63 9.03
CA PHE A 29 12.80 -0.73 8.68
C PHE A 29 11.52 -0.67 7.86
N LEU A 30 11.53 -1.35 6.72
CA LEU A 30 10.42 -1.47 5.78
C LEU A 30 9.97 -2.93 5.72
N SER A 31 8.66 -3.16 5.74
CA SER A 31 7.99 -4.38 5.29
C SER A 31 6.89 -3.99 4.29
N THR A 32 6.78 -4.70 3.18
CA THR A 32 5.83 -4.41 2.10
C THR A 32 5.11 -5.67 1.69
N TYR A 33 3.86 -5.54 1.25
CA TYR A 33 3.13 -6.64 0.61
C TYR A 33 2.89 -6.29 -0.86
N SER A 34 3.04 -7.29 -1.74
CA SER A 34 2.88 -7.16 -3.19
C SER A 34 2.02 -8.28 -3.78
N GLU A 35 1.36 -7.99 -4.90
CA GLU A 35 0.48 -8.91 -5.62
C GLU A 35 1.21 -9.78 -6.65
N ASP A 36 2.53 -9.68 -6.71
CA ASP A 36 3.36 -10.40 -7.67
C ASP A 36 4.50 -11.16 -6.98
N LEU A 37 4.99 -12.19 -7.66
CA LEU A 37 6.09 -13.05 -7.16
C LEU A 37 7.46 -12.35 -7.08
N ALA A 38 7.59 -11.14 -7.63
CA ALA A 38 8.85 -10.40 -7.66
C ALA A 38 8.94 -9.26 -6.63
N CYS A 39 7.94 -9.12 -5.73
CA CYS A 39 7.87 -8.03 -4.76
C CYS A 39 7.94 -6.64 -5.41
N SER A 40 7.27 -6.46 -6.56
CA SER A 40 7.38 -5.25 -7.38
C SER A 40 6.07 -4.46 -7.48
N ASP A 41 4.93 -5.14 -7.39
CA ASP A 41 3.59 -4.58 -7.41
C ASP A 41 3.10 -4.33 -5.98
N ILE A 42 3.76 -3.38 -5.31
CA ILE A 42 3.56 -3.10 -3.88
C ILE A 42 2.19 -2.44 -3.67
N VAL A 43 1.37 -3.06 -2.84
CA VAL A 43 0.02 -2.57 -2.48
C VAL A 43 -0.04 -2.05 -1.05
N TYR A 44 0.89 -2.47 -0.20
CA TYR A 44 0.99 -2.01 1.19
C TYR A 44 2.44 -1.81 1.60
N ALA A 45 2.70 -0.78 2.41
CA ALA A 45 3.99 -0.54 3.03
C ALA A 45 3.86 -0.21 4.52
N ARG A 46 4.59 -0.95 5.35
CA ARG A 46 4.83 -0.67 6.77
C ARG A 46 6.24 -0.17 6.98
N ILE A 47 6.38 0.99 7.59
CA ILE A 47 7.67 1.59 7.93
C ILE A 47 7.73 1.80 9.44
N ASP A 48 8.63 1.08 10.09
CA ASP A 48 8.89 1.22 11.53
C ASP A 48 10.03 2.21 11.75
N ASN A 49 9.85 3.09 12.75
CA ASN A 49 10.87 4.08 13.13
C ASN A 49 11.94 3.47 14.06
N VAL A 50 12.44 2.30 13.64
CA VAL A 50 13.52 1.57 14.28
C VAL A 50 14.69 1.50 13.32
N ARG A 51 15.91 1.40 13.87
CA ARG A 51 17.11 1.24 13.06
C ARG A 51 17.00 -0.09 12.31
N CYS A 52 17.08 -0.02 10.99
CA CYS A 52 17.14 -1.21 10.16
C CYS A 52 18.58 -1.75 10.06
N THR A 53 18.75 -3.04 10.27
CA THR A 53 20.03 -3.76 10.13
C THR A 53 19.99 -4.83 9.05
N ASP A 54 18.88 -4.93 8.34
CA ASP A 54 18.55 -6.11 7.58
C ASP A 54 18.94 -5.96 6.11
N THR A 55 19.24 -7.07 5.47
CA THR A 55 19.37 -7.15 4.01
C THR A 55 17.99 -7.35 3.41
N SER A 56 17.77 -6.80 2.21
CA SER A 56 16.47 -6.96 1.56
C SER A 56 16.17 -8.43 1.24
N VAL A 57 15.00 -8.91 1.63
CA VAL A 57 14.52 -10.27 1.38
C VAL A 57 13.09 -10.21 0.86
N CYS A 58 12.83 -10.89 -0.26
CA CYS A 58 11.49 -11.11 -0.80
C CYS A 58 11.05 -12.55 -0.44
N THR A 59 9.96 -12.67 0.30
CA THR A 59 9.39 -13.94 0.75
C THR A 59 8.06 -14.17 0.03
N ILE A 60 7.87 -15.37 -0.53
CA ILE A 60 6.62 -15.76 -1.17
C ILE A 60 5.76 -16.49 -0.13
N HIS A 61 4.54 -16.00 0.07
CA HIS A 61 3.54 -16.61 0.92
C HIS A 61 2.49 -17.28 0.03
N ASN A 62 2.19 -18.53 0.34
CA ASN A 62 1.19 -19.31 -0.37
C ASN A 62 0.10 -19.73 0.60
N GLU A 63 -1.11 -19.87 0.07
CA GLU A 63 -2.23 -20.46 0.78
C GLU A 63 -2.01 -21.93 1.12
N SER A 64 -2.89 -22.47 1.96
CA SER A 64 -2.85 -23.90 2.35
C SER A 64 -3.02 -24.87 1.16
N ASP A 65 -3.64 -24.43 0.07
CA ASP A 65 -3.79 -25.18 -1.18
C ASP A 65 -2.59 -25.02 -2.15
N GLY A 66 -1.60 -24.22 -1.75
CA GLY A 66 -0.40 -23.92 -2.53
C GLY A 66 -0.60 -22.85 -3.59
N SER A 67 -1.77 -22.20 -3.67
CA SER A 67 -1.97 -21.02 -4.50
C SER A 67 -1.21 -19.82 -3.95
N PHE A 68 -0.78 -18.93 -4.84
CA PHE A 68 -0.11 -17.70 -4.46
C PHE A 68 -1.08 -16.79 -3.70
N HIS A 69 -0.64 -16.28 -2.55
CA HIS A 69 -1.40 -15.30 -1.77
C HIS A 69 -0.79 -13.91 -1.98
N ASP A 70 0.46 -13.73 -1.54
CA ASP A 70 1.18 -12.48 -1.58
C ASP A 70 2.70 -12.70 -1.48
N THR A 71 3.45 -11.62 -1.71
CA THR A 71 4.86 -11.57 -1.33
C THR A 71 5.12 -10.50 -0.29
N GLU A 72 6.03 -10.78 0.63
CA GLU A 72 6.53 -9.82 1.60
C GLU A 72 7.98 -9.46 1.29
N MET A 73 8.26 -8.18 1.05
CA MET A 73 9.64 -7.67 1.03
C MET A 73 9.95 -6.90 2.31
N THR A 74 11.03 -7.28 2.98
CA THR A 74 11.66 -6.47 4.02
C THR A 74 12.88 -5.76 3.47
N ALA A 75 13.15 -4.52 3.92
CA ALA A 75 14.33 -3.76 3.50
C ALA A 75 14.65 -2.60 4.46
N CYS A 76 15.77 -1.93 4.17
CA CYS A 76 16.15 -0.67 4.80
C CYS A 76 15.95 0.48 3.81
N ILE A 77 15.23 1.54 4.23
CA ILE A 77 15.02 2.74 3.42
C ILE A 77 15.60 3.98 4.09
N LEU A 78 15.98 4.98 3.29
CA LEU A 78 16.49 6.26 3.77
C LEU A 78 15.42 7.35 3.80
N ASP A 79 14.60 7.40 2.75
CA ASP A 79 13.55 8.39 2.57
C ASP A 79 12.21 7.70 2.35
N ARG A 80 11.26 8.00 3.22
CA ARG A 80 9.93 7.41 3.19
C ARG A 80 9.12 7.91 2.00
N GLU A 81 9.16 9.21 1.73
CA GLU A 81 8.30 9.81 0.71
C GLU A 81 8.78 9.40 -0.68
N GLU A 82 10.09 9.41 -0.90
CA GLU A 82 10.71 8.91 -2.13
C GLU A 82 10.36 7.44 -2.36
N PHE A 83 10.47 6.60 -1.32
CA PHE A 83 10.11 5.19 -1.42
C PHE A 83 8.64 4.99 -1.79
N LEU A 84 7.71 5.60 -1.05
CA LEU A 84 6.27 5.41 -1.26
C LEU A 84 5.82 5.91 -2.64
N SER A 85 6.36 7.05 -3.09
CA SER A 85 6.08 7.58 -4.42
C SER A 85 6.51 6.60 -5.53
N SER A 86 7.68 5.98 -5.39
CA SER A 86 8.17 4.97 -6.32
C SER A 86 7.39 3.65 -6.23
N ALA A 87 7.11 3.18 -5.02
CA ALA A 87 6.47 1.89 -4.77
C ALA A 87 5.05 1.84 -5.34
N PHE A 88 4.27 2.91 -5.18
CA PHE A 88 2.92 3.00 -5.72
C PHE A 88 2.86 3.52 -7.16
N ASN A 89 4.02 3.76 -7.81
CA ASN A 89 4.12 4.18 -9.20
C ASN A 89 3.20 5.39 -9.54
N GLY A 90 3.11 6.35 -8.62
CA GLY A 90 2.25 7.52 -8.75
C GLY A 90 0.74 7.28 -8.60
N ALA A 91 0.31 6.08 -8.21
CA ALA A 91 -1.07 5.81 -7.82
C ALA A 91 -1.42 6.52 -6.50
N ALA A 92 -2.72 6.67 -6.24
CA ALA A 92 -3.19 7.26 -5.00
C ALA A 92 -2.95 6.30 -3.82
N TYR A 93 -2.57 6.84 -2.66
CA TYR A 93 -2.40 6.05 -1.45
C TYR A 93 -2.78 6.83 -0.20
N LEU A 94 -3.23 6.10 0.82
CA LEU A 94 -3.48 6.62 2.16
C LEU A 94 -2.34 6.19 3.08
N THR A 95 -1.77 7.14 3.82
CA THR A 95 -0.78 6.90 4.87
C THR A 95 -1.39 7.17 6.24
N VAL A 96 -1.25 6.21 7.15
CA VAL A 96 -1.61 6.29 8.57
C VAL A 96 -0.32 6.26 9.39
N GLU A 97 -0.03 7.34 10.09
CA GLU A 97 1.10 7.44 11.02
C GLU A 97 0.62 7.18 12.45
N LEU A 98 1.14 6.14 13.11
CA LEU A 98 0.76 5.80 14.48
C LEU A 98 1.71 6.40 15.51
N TYR A 99 1.11 6.89 16.60
CA TYR A 99 1.76 7.56 17.71
C TYR A 99 1.41 6.89 19.04
N PRO A 100 2.30 6.94 20.04
CA PRO A 100 2.07 6.26 21.31
C PRO A 100 1.01 6.96 22.20
N ALA A 101 0.74 8.26 21.98
CA ALA A 101 -0.20 9.01 22.83
C ALA A 101 -0.96 10.14 22.12
N ASP A 102 -0.32 11.27 21.79
CA ASP A 102 -0.99 12.55 21.48
C ASP A 102 -0.49 13.21 20.18
N CYS A 103 0.13 12.43 19.30
CA CYS A 103 0.84 12.91 18.10
C CYS A 103 1.90 13.98 18.35
N LEU A 104 2.29 14.25 19.60
CA LEU A 104 3.37 15.17 19.96
C LEU A 104 4.68 14.40 20.02
N GLY A 105 5.22 14.04 18.85
CA GLY A 105 6.47 13.29 18.81
C GLY A 105 6.74 12.69 17.44
N LYS A 106 7.52 11.61 17.44
CA LYS A 106 7.75 10.81 16.24
C LYS A 106 6.75 9.68 16.20
N SER A 107 6.19 9.41 15.03
CA SER A 107 5.46 8.17 14.81
C SER A 107 6.40 6.97 15.02
N TYR A 108 5.87 5.90 15.61
CA TYR A 108 6.62 4.66 15.80
C TYR A 108 6.42 3.70 14.62
N ASN A 109 5.30 3.85 13.91
CA ASN A 109 4.90 3.02 12.79
C ASN A 109 4.15 3.89 11.77
N THR A 110 4.46 3.73 10.49
CA THR A 110 3.71 4.31 9.38
C THR A 110 3.19 3.17 8.51
N ARG A 111 1.91 3.20 8.17
CA ARG A 111 1.28 2.23 7.26
C ARG A 111 0.74 2.98 6.06
N SER A 112 1.06 2.52 4.86
CA SER A 112 0.56 3.11 3.63
C SER A 112 -0.15 2.06 2.78
N PHE A 113 -1.32 2.43 2.28
CA PHE A 113 -2.26 1.57 1.59
C PHE A 113 -2.51 2.12 0.20
N LEU A 114 -2.35 1.31 -0.83
CA LEU A 114 -2.81 1.65 -2.16
C LEU A 114 -4.31 1.95 -2.11
N ALA A 115 -4.70 3.09 -2.69
CA ALA A 115 -6.05 3.62 -2.56
C ALA A 115 -6.73 3.73 -3.93
N ASP A 116 -6.82 2.61 -4.64
CA ASP A 116 -7.47 2.50 -5.95
C ASP A 116 -8.92 1.99 -5.87
N GLY A 117 -9.43 1.77 -4.65
CA GLY A 117 -10.77 1.25 -4.38
C GLY A 117 -10.91 -0.27 -4.54
N LYS A 118 -9.84 -0.98 -4.93
CA LYS A 118 -9.83 -2.44 -5.06
C LYS A 118 -9.42 -3.11 -3.75
N CYS A 119 -9.61 -4.42 -3.73
CA CYS A 119 -9.14 -5.27 -2.66
C CYS A 119 -7.73 -5.77 -2.96
N HIS A 120 -6.90 -5.79 -1.92
CA HIS A 120 -5.50 -6.18 -1.98
C HIS A 120 -5.15 -7.14 -0.83
N PRO A 121 -4.13 -7.99 -0.98
CA PRO A 121 -3.64 -8.84 0.10
C PRO A 121 -3.01 -8.01 1.22
N TYR A 122 -3.05 -8.57 2.42
CA TYR A 122 -2.53 -8.01 3.66
C TYR A 122 -1.93 -9.13 4.53
N ALA A 123 -1.23 -8.74 5.59
CA ALA A 123 -0.56 -9.66 6.49
C ALA A 123 -1.47 -10.77 7.04
N LEU A 124 -0.92 -11.97 7.28
CA LEU A 124 -1.62 -13.09 7.94
C LEU A 124 -2.88 -13.57 7.20
N ASN A 125 -2.81 -13.69 5.86
CA ASN A 125 -3.92 -14.14 5.00
C ASN A 125 -5.15 -13.23 5.03
N SER A 126 -4.97 -11.97 5.43
CA SER A 126 -6.04 -10.98 5.44
C SER A 126 -5.96 -10.12 4.19
N HIS A 127 -6.97 -9.31 3.97
CA HIS A 127 -7.10 -8.45 2.80
C HIS A 127 -7.54 -7.07 3.24
N PHE A 128 -7.20 -6.04 2.47
CA PHE A 128 -7.64 -4.68 2.74
C PHE A 128 -8.22 -4.00 1.50
N LYS A 129 -8.97 -2.92 1.71
CA LYS A 129 -9.32 -1.93 0.68
C LYS A 129 -9.44 -0.55 1.29
N VAL A 130 -9.10 0.47 0.52
CA VAL A 130 -9.33 1.87 0.91
C VAL A 130 -10.55 2.38 0.16
N VAL A 131 -11.50 2.97 0.88
CA VAL A 131 -12.73 3.53 0.32
C VAL A 131 -12.82 5.00 0.69
N GLN A 132 -13.18 5.83 -0.29
CA GLN A 132 -13.62 7.19 -0.06
C GLN A 132 -15.13 7.23 -0.24
N ASP A 133 -15.84 7.41 0.86
CA ASP A 133 -17.28 7.47 0.89
C ASP A 133 -17.80 8.84 0.41
N LYS A 134 -19.06 8.85 -0.01
CA LYS A 134 -19.72 10.07 -0.53
C LYS A 134 -19.93 11.14 0.52
N ASP A 135 -19.92 10.75 1.79
CA ASP A 135 -20.01 11.65 2.94
C ASP A 135 -18.69 12.37 3.23
N GLY A 136 -17.63 12.06 2.48
CA GLY A 136 -16.31 12.64 2.66
C GLY A 136 -15.43 11.83 3.60
N THR A 137 -15.80 10.62 4.04
CA THR A 137 -14.93 9.80 4.89
C THR A 137 -13.95 8.98 4.04
N THR A 138 -12.66 8.95 4.43
CA THR A 138 -11.70 7.98 3.90
C THR A 138 -11.49 6.87 4.94
N SER A 139 -11.82 5.63 4.58
CA SER A 139 -11.72 4.46 5.46
C SER A 139 -10.85 3.37 4.88
N VAL A 140 -10.16 2.64 5.75
CA VAL A 140 -9.49 1.38 5.42
C VAL A 140 -10.28 0.25 6.04
N PHE A 141 -10.71 -0.66 5.19
CA PHE A 141 -11.39 -1.87 5.61
C PHE A 141 -10.45 -3.07 5.49
N SER A 142 -10.53 -4.00 6.43
CA SER A 142 -9.85 -5.29 6.37
C SER A 142 -10.82 -6.47 6.47
N ALA A 143 -10.42 -7.64 5.98
CA ALA A 143 -11.18 -8.88 6.02
C ALA A 143 -10.25 -10.10 6.06
N ASP A 144 -10.61 -11.13 6.84
CA ASP A 144 -9.79 -12.36 6.93
C ASP A 144 -10.13 -13.38 5.84
N SER A 145 -11.29 -13.25 5.18
CA SER A 145 -11.83 -14.25 4.26
C SER A 145 -11.69 -13.88 2.78
N GLY A 146 -10.69 -13.09 2.41
CA GLY A 146 -10.50 -12.68 1.01
C GLY A 146 -11.33 -11.48 0.56
N CYS A 147 -11.11 -11.10 -0.71
CA CYS A 147 -11.77 -9.97 -1.37
C CYS A 147 -13.29 -10.12 -1.54
N GLU A 148 -13.76 -11.36 -1.60
CA GLU A 148 -15.19 -11.69 -1.71
C GLU A 148 -15.90 -11.70 -0.34
N SER A 149 -15.19 -11.29 0.74
CA SER A 149 -15.77 -11.17 2.06
C SER A 149 -16.97 -10.22 2.06
N ASN A 150 -18.05 -10.63 2.73
CA ASN A 150 -19.14 -9.74 3.11
C ASN A 150 -18.95 -9.14 4.51
N ASN A 151 -17.91 -9.57 5.23
CA ASN A 151 -17.60 -9.14 6.58
C ASN A 151 -16.29 -8.33 6.56
N TRP A 152 -16.44 -7.02 6.37
CA TRP A 152 -15.34 -6.07 6.39
C TRP A 152 -15.35 -5.32 7.73
N TYR A 153 -14.18 -5.18 8.33
CA TYR A 153 -13.96 -4.42 9.56
C TYR A 153 -13.30 -3.10 9.19
N GLU A 154 -13.83 -1.98 9.68
CA GLU A 154 -13.14 -0.70 9.53
C GLU A 154 -11.96 -0.64 10.51
N GLU A 155 -10.73 -0.61 9.98
CA GLU A 155 -9.52 -0.55 10.82
C GLU A 155 -9.16 0.90 11.16
N TRP A 156 -9.34 1.81 10.20
CA TRP A 156 -9.16 3.26 10.33
C TRP A 156 -10.19 4.01 9.51
N SER A 157 -10.61 5.16 10.03
CA SER A 157 -11.41 6.15 9.31
C SER A 157 -10.92 7.56 9.66
N ALA A 158 -11.08 8.46 8.70
CA ALA A 158 -10.82 9.88 8.87
C ALA A 158 -11.72 10.69 7.93
N ASP A 159 -12.28 11.79 8.42
CA ASP A 159 -12.99 12.78 7.60
C ASP A 159 -12.02 13.47 6.64
N SER A 160 -12.30 13.43 5.34
CA SER A 160 -11.37 13.87 4.31
C SER A 160 -11.20 15.39 4.28
N ASP A 161 -12.16 16.16 4.80
CA ASP A 161 -12.13 17.61 4.78
C ASP A 161 -11.49 18.19 6.05
N THR A 162 -11.65 17.52 7.19
CA THR A 162 -11.26 18.03 8.51
C THR A 162 -10.10 17.28 9.15
N GLU A 163 -9.85 16.03 8.76
CA GLU A 163 -8.90 15.15 9.45
C GLU A 163 -7.75 14.66 8.55
N VAL A 164 -8.02 14.38 7.28
CA VAL A 164 -6.98 13.96 6.32
C VAL A 164 -6.17 15.17 5.84
N ASN A 165 -4.84 15.06 5.86
CA ASN A 165 -3.91 16.13 5.45
C ASN A 165 -4.03 17.45 6.25
N THR A 166 -4.69 17.45 7.41
CA THR A 166 -4.88 18.64 8.27
C THR A 166 -3.98 18.67 9.51
N GLU A 167 -3.10 17.66 9.67
CA GLU A 167 -2.32 17.42 10.89
C GLU A 167 -3.19 17.10 12.14
N ALA A 168 -4.49 16.84 11.96
CA ALA A 168 -5.37 16.42 13.02
C ALA A 168 -4.87 15.12 13.68
N CYS A 169 -4.85 15.11 15.00
CA CYS A 169 -4.50 13.93 15.78
C CYS A 169 -5.76 13.17 16.15
N LEU A 170 -5.95 12.00 15.54
CA LEU A 170 -7.12 11.14 15.70
C LEU A 170 -6.84 10.09 16.77
N SER A 171 -7.88 9.66 17.49
CA SER A 171 -7.78 8.57 18.45
C SER A 171 -9.10 7.83 18.62
N ASP A 172 -9.02 6.50 18.73
CA ASP A 172 -10.13 5.60 19.08
C ASP A 172 -10.10 5.17 20.56
N GLY A 173 -9.23 5.82 21.38
CA GLY A 173 -8.98 5.48 22.78
C GLY A 173 -7.94 4.37 22.99
N SER A 174 -7.61 3.59 21.95
CA SER A 174 -6.57 2.55 21.99
C SER A 174 -5.34 2.92 21.16
N ARG A 175 -5.56 3.63 20.06
CA ARG A 175 -4.55 4.07 19.10
C ARG A 175 -4.69 5.56 18.89
N THR A 176 -3.58 6.16 18.48
CA THR A 176 -3.53 7.58 18.10
C THR A 176 -2.80 7.68 16.77
N TRP A 177 -3.36 8.41 15.82
CA TRP A 177 -2.78 8.51 14.48
C TRP A 177 -3.02 9.84 13.79
N LYS A 178 -2.26 10.07 12.72
CA LYS A 178 -2.53 11.08 11.70
C LYS A 178 -2.75 10.38 10.36
N SER A 179 -3.60 10.93 9.51
CA SER A 179 -3.87 10.42 8.17
C SER A 179 -3.46 11.42 7.09
N PHE A 180 -2.83 10.90 6.04
CA PHE A 180 -2.39 11.66 4.89
C PHE A 180 -2.81 10.94 3.62
N PHE A 181 -3.52 11.62 2.75
CA PHE A 181 -3.91 11.06 1.46
C PHE A 181 -3.12 11.73 0.35
N VAL A 182 -2.35 10.94 -0.37
CA VAL A 182 -1.63 11.40 -1.55
C VAL A 182 -2.45 11.03 -2.77
N ALA A 183 -2.99 12.06 -3.42
CA ALA A 183 -3.68 11.87 -4.68
C ALA A 183 -2.69 11.34 -5.72
N GLY A 184 -3.11 10.31 -6.46
CA GLY A 184 -2.33 9.82 -7.57
C GLY A 184 -2.16 10.91 -8.63
N ALA A 185 -1.06 10.88 -9.37
CA ALA A 185 -0.97 11.66 -10.59
C ALA A 185 -2.09 11.15 -11.50
N ALA A 186 -3.14 11.95 -11.68
CA ALA A 186 -4.22 11.64 -12.61
C ALA A 186 -3.54 11.15 -13.89
N ALA A 187 -3.78 9.88 -14.26
CA ALA A 187 -3.10 9.26 -15.39
C ALA A 187 -3.23 10.26 -16.54
N ALA A 188 -2.12 10.93 -16.87
CA ALA A 188 -2.12 11.92 -17.92
C ALA A 188 -2.59 11.16 -19.14
N ASP A 189 -3.82 11.45 -19.54
CA ASP A 189 -4.55 10.68 -20.51
C ASP A 189 -3.62 10.57 -21.73
N LYS A 190 -3.05 9.39 -21.97
CA LYS A 190 -2.13 9.15 -23.09
C LYS A 190 -2.87 9.17 -24.43
N SER A 191 -4.01 9.85 -24.50
CA SER A 191 -4.56 10.40 -25.73
C SER A 191 -3.71 11.58 -26.19
N ALA A 192 -2.49 11.28 -26.63
CA ALA A 192 -1.81 12.12 -27.60
C ALA A 192 -2.71 12.16 -28.84
N GLY A 193 -3.33 13.31 -29.06
CA GLY A 193 -4.29 13.52 -30.13
C GLY A 193 -3.72 13.17 -31.50
N THR A 194 -4.33 12.17 -32.14
CA THR A 194 -4.31 12.06 -33.59
C THR A 194 -5.13 13.24 -34.12
N THR A 195 -4.44 14.30 -34.57
CA THR A 195 -5.07 15.38 -35.32
C THR A 195 -5.32 14.87 -36.73
N ASP A 196 -6.37 14.08 -36.93
CA ASP A 196 -6.82 13.72 -38.27
C ASP A 196 -7.65 14.87 -38.84
N SER A 197 -6.99 15.66 -39.68
CA SER A 197 -7.63 16.66 -40.52
C SER A 197 -8.54 15.97 -41.52
N THR A 198 -9.80 16.37 -41.50
CA THR A 198 -10.82 16.05 -42.49
C THR A 198 -10.37 16.50 -43.88
N SER A 199 -10.26 15.58 -44.84
CA SER A 199 -10.44 15.88 -46.25
C SER A 199 -11.27 14.80 -46.93
N ASN A 200 -12.52 15.16 -47.20
CA ASN A 200 -13.41 14.50 -48.15
C ASN A 200 -12.73 14.34 -49.52
N ALA A 201 -12.67 13.11 -50.06
CA ALA A 201 -12.82 12.86 -51.50
C ALA A 201 -13.04 11.38 -51.84
N SER A 202 -14.23 11.12 -52.38
CA SER A 202 -14.53 10.27 -53.54
C SER A 202 -14.26 8.75 -53.52
N ALA A 203 -15.36 8.03 -53.75
CA ALA A 203 -15.46 6.60 -54.00
C ALA A 203 -14.63 6.11 -55.18
N THR A 204 -14.13 4.87 -55.08
CA THR A 204 -14.17 3.84 -56.13
C THR A 204 -14.02 2.48 -55.46
N ALA A 205 -15.06 1.64 -55.59
CA ALA A 205 -15.04 0.25 -55.17
C ALA A 205 -14.30 -0.61 -56.20
N ALA A 206 -13.47 -1.54 -55.72
CA ALA A 206 -13.06 -2.73 -56.46
C ALA A 206 -12.86 -3.91 -55.48
N PRO A 207 -13.06 -5.16 -55.94
CA PRO A 207 -13.34 -6.29 -55.06
C PRO A 207 -12.15 -7.26 -54.92
N VAL A 208 -12.33 -8.27 -54.04
CA VAL A 208 -11.59 -9.54 -53.93
C VAL A 208 -10.24 -9.37 -53.19
N THR A 209 -9.94 -10.11 -52.10
CA THR A 209 -9.82 -11.56 -52.08
C THR A 209 -9.81 -12.06 -50.63
N THR A 210 -10.72 -12.99 -50.34
CA THR A 210 -10.79 -13.79 -49.11
C THR A 210 -9.59 -14.75 -49.05
N ALA A 211 -8.74 -14.61 -48.03
CA ALA A 211 -7.75 -15.62 -47.68
C ALA A 211 -8.39 -16.65 -46.72
N PRO A 212 -8.15 -17.96 -46.91
CA PRO A 212 -8.70 -19.01 -46.07
C PRO A 212 -8.04 -19.06 -44.68
N PRO A 213 -8.75 -19.56 -43.64
CA PRO A 213 -8.18 -19.76 -42.32
C PRO A 213 -7.14 -20.90 -42.35
N VAL A 214 -5.94 -20.62 -41.85
CA VAL A 214 -4.92 -21.64 -41.57
C VAL A 214 -5.39 -22.47 -40.39
N SER A 215 -5.61 -23.76 -40.65
CA SER A 215 -5.93 -24.77 -39.65
C SER A 215 -4.66 -25.16 -38.90
N THR A 216 -4.53 -24.74 -37.65
CA THR A 216 -3.50 -25.28 -36.73
C THR A 216 -3.96 -26.64 -36.21
N THR A 217 -3.31 -27.68 -36.71
CA THR A 217 -3.41 -29.06 -36.22
C THR A 217 -2.91 -29.13 -34.78
N ALA A 218 -3.81 -29.48 -33.85
CA ALA A 218 -3.46 -29.84 -32.49
C ALA A 218 -2.70 -31.18 -32.48
N THR A 219 -1.49 -31.18 -31.93
CA THR A 219 -0.77 -32.40 -31.56
C THR A 219 -1.41 -33.05 -30.34
N PRO A 220 -1.69 -34.36 -30.34
CA PRO A 220 -2.17 -35.07 -29.16
C PRO A 220 -1.02 -35.25 -28.18
N ILE A 221 -1.08 -34.57 -27.03
CA ILE A 221 -0.18 -34.86 -25.91
C ILE A 221 -0.77 -36.06 -25.17
N THR A 222 0.02 -37.12 -25.14
CA THR A 222 -0.27 -38.42 -24.56
C THR A 222 -0.47 -38.30 -23.05
N ASN A 223 -1.63 -38.74 -22.58
CA ASN A 223 -1.85 -39.10 -21.18
C ASN A 223 -0.84 -40.16 -20.76
N SER A 224 -0.07 -39.89 -19.71
CA SER A 224 0.56 -40.94 -18.90
C SER A 224 0.18 -40.72 -17.44
N THR A 225 -0.82 -41.50 -17.06
CA THR A 225 -1.18 -41.85 -15.70
C THR A 225 -0.01 -42.57 -15.04
N THR A 226 0.47 -42.05 -13.91
CA THR A 226 1.10 -42.89 -12.90
C THR A 226 0.55 -42.49 -11.53
N LEU A 227 -0.43 -43.27 -11.08
CA LEU A 227 -0.73 -43.42 -9.67
C LEU A 227 0.50 -44.02 -8.98
N ALA A 228 1.04 -43.30 -8.01
CA ALA A 228 1.85 -43.90 -6.95
C ALA A 228 1.39 -43.30 -5.62
N SER A 229 0.40 -43.97 -5.05
CA SER A 229 0.01 -43.85 -3.65
C SER A 229 1.19 -44.26 -2.76
N SER A 230 1.70 -43.32 -1.96
CA SER A 230 2.53 -43.65 -0.79
C SER A 230 1.98 -42.90 0.42
N SER A 231 1.04 -43.56 1.09
CA SER A 231 0.62 -43.20 2.44
C SER A 231 1.74 -43.56 3.43
N ARG A 232 2.45 -42.56 3.95
CA ARG A 232 3.13 -42.68 5.24
C ARG A 232 2.37 -41.84 6.26
N GLN A 233 1.47 -42.51 6.96
CA GLN A 233 1.00 -42.10 8.29
C GLN A 233 2.22 -41.95 9.20
N SER A 234 2.56 -40.72 9.57
CA SER A 234 3.32 -40.45 10.79
C SER A 234 2.34 -40.01 11.86
N SER A 235 2.01 -40.94 12.74
CA SER A 235 1.19 -40.72 13.91
C SER A 235 2.02 -39.98 14.96
N HIS A 236 1.94 -38.65 15.01
CA HIS A 236 2.39 -37.91 16.18
C HIS A 236 1.20 -37.60 17.08
N SER A 237 1.12 -38.38 18.15
CA SER A 237 0.22 -38.19 19.28
C SER A 237 0.43 -36.80 19.91
N PHE A 238 -0.59 -35.95 19.83
CA PHE A 238 -0.66 -34.76 20.68
C PHE A 238 -1.23 -35.18 22.03
N ALA A 239 -0.38 -35.14 23.06
CA ALA A 239 -0.81 -35.20 24.45
C ALA A 239 -1.50 -33.88 24.79
N VAL A 240 -2.80 -33.96 25.04
CA VAL A 240 -3.60 -32.90 25.66
C VAL A 240 -3.18 -32.83 27.13
N SER A 241 -2.54 -31.74 27.55
CA SER A 241 -2.36 -31.42 28.97
C SER A 241 -3.17 -30.19 29.31
N ALA A 242 -4.28 -30.44 30.01
CA ALA A 242 -5.06 -29.44 30.71
C ALA A 242 -4.28 -28.87 31.91
N ALA A 243 -4.68 -27.66 32.30
CA ALA A 243 -4.57 -27.02 33.62
C ALA A 243 -3.73 -25.74 33.63
N ALA A 244 -4.42 -24.59 33.69
CA ALA A 244 -4.37 -23.70 34.85
C ALA A 244 -5.37 -22.54 34.64
N LEU A 245 -6.53 -22.66 35.29
CA LEU A 245 -7.37 -21.53 35.65
C LEU A 245 -6.58 -20.64 36.63
N PHE A 246 -6.28 -19.40 36.25
CA PHE A 246 -6.01 -18.36 37.24
C PHE A 246 -7.20 -17.43 37.34
N VAL A 247 -7.90 -17.62 38.46
CA VAL A 247 -8.79 -16.69 39.10
C VAL A 247 -7.99 -15.43 39.48
N SER A 248 -8.48 -14.25 39.12
CA SER A 248 -8.30 -13.09 39.99
C SER A 248 -9.56 -12.25 40.03
N MET A 249 -10.21 -12.35 41.17
CA MET A 249 -11.37 -11.58 41.59
C MET A 249 -11.01 -10.11 41.75
N ILE A 250 -11.82 -9.27 41.11
CA ILE A 250 -12.51 -8.11 41.67
C ILE A 250 -12.20 -7.86 43.16
N LEU A 251 -11.59 -6.72 43.47
CA LEU A 251 -11.78 -6.05 44.77
C LEU A 251 -12.45 -4.70 44.52
N LEU A 252 -13.76 -4.64 44.79
CA LEU A 252 -14.49 -3.41 45.05
C LEU A 252 -13.88 -2.72 46.27
N GLY A 253 -13.50 -1.44 46.12
CA GLY A 253 -13.20 -0.54 47.23
C GLY A 253 -14.16 0.63 47.21
N THR A 254 -15.33 0.47 47.83
CA THR A 254 -16.25 1.55 48.19
C THR A 254 -16.04 1.97 49.64
N MET A 255 -16.12 3.30 49.87
CA MET A 255 -16.43 4.00 51.14
C MET A 255 -15.32 4.02 52.22
N VAL A 256 -15.05 5.06 53.02
CA VAL A 256 -15.66 6.35 53.47
C VAL A 256 -14.63 6.96 54.47
N PRO A 257 -14.68 8.23 54.95
CA PRO A 257 -15.82 9.14 55.10
C PRO A 257 -15.76 10.50 54.39
#